data_AF-A0A0R3TFU3-F1
#
_entry.id   AF-A0A0R3TFU3-F1
#
_cell.length_a   1.000
_cell.length_b   1.000
_cell.length_c   1.000
_cell.angle_alpha   90.00
_cell.angle_beta   90.00
_cell.angle_gamma   90.00
#
_symmetry.space_group_name_H-M   'P 1'
#
loop_
_entity.id
_entity.type
_entity.pdbx_description
1 polymer ?
#
loop_
_entity_poly.entity_id
_entity_poly.type
_entity_poly.pdbx_seq_one_letter_code
_entity_poly.pdbx_strand_id
1 'polypeptide(L)'
;MLCGLLPFGSVFIELFFIFNALWNRQIYYLFGFLFIVFIILIISCAQVAIVTTYFQLCSEDYHWWWRSFITSGGAAVYLFLYSIYYFVTRLEITSFVSTLLYFGYCSIISSTFFILTGTIGFFSAFTFLRKIYAAIKID
;
A
#
# COMPACT_ATOMS: atom_id res chain seq x y z
N MET A 1 -4.08 -12.69 -13.92
CA MET A 1 -3.33 -12.69 -12.64
C MET A 1 -1.91 -12.12 -12.75
N LEU A 2 -1.20 -12.24 -13.89
CA LEU A 2 0.15 -11.67 -14.04
C LEU A 2 0.24 -10.12 -14.04
N CYS A 3 -0.84 -9.40 -14.37
CA CYS A 3 -0.82 -7.93 -14.43
C CYS A 3 -0.60 -7.25 -13.06
N GLY A 4 -0.82 -7.96 -11.95
CA GLY A 4 -0.59 -7.40 -10.61
C GLY A 4 0.88 -7.41 -10.16
N LEU A 5 1.70 -8.35 -10.63
CA LEU A 5 3.04 -8.56 -10.07
C LEU A 5 3.99 -7.37 -10.33
N LEU A 6 3.90 -6.78 -11.52
CA LEU A 6 4.67 -5.59 -11.92
C LEU A 6 4.40 -4.39 -11.01
N PRO A 7 3.15 -3.95 -10.81
CA PRO A 7 2.87 -2.86 -9.88
C PRO A 7 3.20 -3.19 -8.42
N PHE A 8 3.03 -4.44 -7.99
CA PHE A 8 3.44 -4.86 -6.64
C PHE A 8 4.94 -4.70 -6.40
N GLY A 9 5.77 -4.98 -7.41
CA GLY A 9 7.22 -4.75 -7.34
C GLY A 9 7.59 -3.27 -7.18
N SER A 10 6.86 -2.36 -7.85
CA SER A 10 7.08 -0.91 -7.72
C SER A 10 6.79 -0.41 -6.30
N VAL A 11 5.67 -0.84 -5.71
CA VAL A 11 5.27 -0.47 -4.34
C VAL A 11 6.25 -1.01 -3.29
N PHE A 12 6.83 -2.20 -3.52
CA PHE A 12 7.79 -2.80 -2.60
C PHE A 12 9.05 -1.94 -2.41
N ILE A 13 9.56 -1.34 -3.50
CA ILE A 13 10.74 -0.47 -3.45
C ILE A 13 10.46 0.79 -2.63
N GLU A 14 9.27 1.39 -2.79
CA GLU A 14 8.85 2.56 -2.02
C GLU A 14 8.76 2.27 -0.51
N LEU A 15 8.17 1.12 -0.15
CA LEU A 15 8.07 0.67 1.24
C LEU A 15 9.45 0.40 1.87
N PHE A 16 10.37 -0.19 1.12
CA PHE A 16 11.75 -0.40 1.57
C PHE A 16 12.44 0.92 1.93
N PHE A 17 12.28 1.95 1.08
CA PHE A 17 12.82 3.28 1.33
C PHE A 17 12.21 3.94 2.57
N ILE A 18 10.88 3.86 2.74
CA ILE A 18 10.18 4.42 3.91
C ILE A 18 10.67 3.77 5.21
N PHE A 19 10.82 2.45 5.23
CA PHE A 19 11.23 1.75 6.44
C PHE A 19 12.69 2.01 6.82
N ASN A 20 13.58 2.04 5.83
CA ASN A 20 14.98 2.38 6.04
C ASN A 20 15.12 3.83 6.55
N ALA A 21 14.33 4.76 6.00
CA ALA A 21 14.26 6.15 6.45
C ALA A 21 13.80 6.29 7.92
N LEU A 22 12.74 5.58 8.30
CA LEU A 22 12.17 5.61 9.65
C LEU A 22 13.15 5.12 10.72
N TRP A 23 13.91 4.05 10.44
CA TRP A 23 14.76 3.41 11.45
C TRP A 23 16.18 4.00 11.54
N ASN A 24 16.73 4.52 10.43
CA ASN A 24 18.11 5.03 10.38
C ASN A 24 18.27 6.47 10.94
N ARG A 25 17.23 7.02 11.60
CA ARG A 25 17.22 8.30 12.35
C ARG A 25 17.76 9.55 11.63
N GLN A 26 17.84 9.57 10.31
CA GLN A 26 18.22 10.77 9.54
C GLN A 26 17.02 11.73 9.31
N ILE A 27 16.28 12.03 10.38
CA ILE A 27 14.97 12.72 10.33
C ILE A 27 15.03 14.09 9.63
N TYR A 28 16.17 14.79 9.68
CA TYR A 28 16.31 16.16 9.18
C TYR A 28 16.58 16.28 7.66
N TYR A 29 17.18 15.27 7.01
CA TYR A 29 17.35 15.24 5.55
C TYR A 29 16.24 14.46 4.84
N LEU A 30 15.50 13.62 5.55
CA LEU A 30 14.53 12.70 4.95
C LEU A 30 13.08 13.13 4.99
N PHE A 31 12.67 14.18 5.72
CA PHE A 31 11.24 14.55 5.75
C PHE A 31 10.72 14.94 4.35
N GLY A 32 11.49 15.71 3.58
CA GLY A 32 11.12 16.07 2.20
C GLY A 32 11.11 14.88 1.24
N PHE A 33 12.13 14.01 1.34
CA PHE A 33 12.20 12.79 0.52
C PHE A 33 11.06 11.81 0.85
N LEU A 34 10.77 11.59 2.13
CA LEU A 34 9.70 10.73 2.60
C LEU A 34 8.33 11.22 2.13
N PHE A 35 8.12 12.54 2.10
CA PHE A 35 6.89 13.13 1.59
C PHE A 35 6.70 12.86 0.09
N ILE A 36 7.77 12.99 -0.70
CA ILE A 36 7.73 12.66 -2.14
C ILE A 36 7.41 11.19 -2.33
N VAL A 37 8.11 10.29 -1.63
CA VAL A 37 7.85 8.83 -1.72
C VAL A 37 6.41 8.50 -1.30
N PHE A 38 5.88 9.19 -0.28
CA PHE A 38 4.49 9.02 0.15
C PHE A 38 3.49 9.44 -0.94
N ILE A 39 3.74 10.53 -1.66
CA ILE A 39 2.89 10.95 -2.80
C ILE A 39 2.96 9.91 -3.93
N ILE A 40 4.15 9.45 -4.29
CA ILE A 40 4.31 8.45 -5.35
C ILE A 40 3.58 7.17 -4.97
N LEU A 41 3.67 6.74 -3.70
CA LEU A 41 2.95 5.59 -3.18
C LEU A 41 1.42 5.75 -3.33
N ILE A 42 0.87 6.93 -3.05
CA ILE A 42 -0.57 7.22 -3.26
C ILE A 42 -0.95 7.07 -4.74
N ILE A 43 -0.13 7.63 -5.64
CA ILE A 43 -0.35 7.56 -7.09
C ILE A 43 -0.27 6.10 -7.57
N SER A 44 0.76 5.37 -7.13
CA SER A 44 0.94 3.95 -7.41
C SER A 44 -0.26 3.14 -6.94
N CYS A 45 -0.70 3.29 -5.69
CA CYS A 45 -1.88 2.61 -5.16
C CYS A 45 -3.15 2.91 -5.98
N ALA A 46 -3.36 4.17 -6.40
CA ALA A 46 -4.49 4.55 -7.23
C ALA A 46 -4.42 3.90 -8.62
N GLN A 47 -3.25 3.91 -9.26
CA GLN A 47 -3.03 3.28 -10.56
C GLN A 47 -3.31 1.77 -10.51
N VAL A 48 -2.80 1.07 -9.50
CA VAL A 48 -3.05 -0.37 -9.32
C VAL A 48 -4.52 -0.67 -9.15
N ALA A 49 -5.22 0.10 -8.32
CA ALA A 49 -6.65 -0.06 -8.10
C ALA A 49 -7.46 0.14 -9.40
N ILE A 50 -7.13 1.17 -10.20
CA ILE A 50 -7.80 1.45 -11.48
C ILE A 50 -7.55 0.31 -12.48
N VAL A 51 -6.30 -0.11 -12.68
CA VAL A 51 -5.94 -1.15 -13.66
C VAL A 51 -6.59 -2.48 -13.29
N THR A 52 -6.55 -2.87 -12.02
CA THR A 52 -7.16 -4.13 -11.56
C THR A 52 -8.67 -4.11 -11.68
N THR A 53 -9.32 -2.99 -11.36
CA THR A 53 -10.76 -2.80 -11.54
C THR A 53 -11.15 -2.85 -13.02
N TYR A 54 -10.38 -2.22 -13.90
CA TYR A 54 -10.62 -2.25 -15.35
C TYR A 54 -10.59 -3.68 -15.91
N PHE A 55 -9.56 -4.46 -15.57
CA PHE A 55 -9.49 -5.86 -15.99
C PHE A 55 -10.63 -6.73 -15.43
N GLN A 56 -11.08 -6.46 -14.21
CA GLN A 56 -12.25 -7.15 -13.63
C GLN A 56 -13.55 -6.82 -14.37
N LEU A 57 -13.72 -5.57 -14.80
CA LEU A 57 -14.85 -5.19 -15.65
C LEU A 57 -14.80 -5.89 -17.01
N CYS A 58 -13.62 -6.04 -17.60
CA CYS A 58 -13.44 -6.80 -18.85
C CYS A 58 -13.73 -8.30 -18.69
N SER A 59 -13.61 -8.85 -17.48
CA SER A 59 -13.95 -10.25 -17.19
C SER A 59 -15.39 -10.43 -16.71
N GLU A 60 -16.26 -9.42 -16.91
CA GLU A 60 -17.68 -9.43 -16.51
C GLU A 60 -17.93 -9.65 -14.99
N ASP A 61 -16.90 -9.46 -14.15
CA ASP A 61 -17.00 -9.61 -12.70
C ASP A 61 -17.33 -8.26 -12.05
N TYR A 62 -18.59 -8.07 -11.64
CA TYR A 62 -19.07 -6.81 -11.05
C TYR A 62 -18.78 -6.66 -9.54
N HIS A 63 -18.08 -7.61 -8.90
CA HIS A 63 -17.72 -7.55 -7.48
C HIS A 63 -16.44 -6.72 -7.22
N TRP A 64 -16.43 -5.46 -7.65
CA TRP A 64 -15.25 -4.60 -7.61
C TRP A 64 -14.96 -3.97 -6.23
N TRP A 65 -15.98 -3.67 -5.42
CA TRP A 65 -15.83 -2.88 -4.18
C TRP A 65 -14.79 -3.44 -3.20
N TRP A 66 -14.97 -4.70 -2.78
CA TRP A 66 -14.09 -5.33 -1.79
C TRP A 66 -12.74 -5.72 -2.37
N ARG A 67 -12.69 -6.08 -3.66
CA ARG A 67 -11.44 -6.49 -4.31
C ARG A 67 -10.51 -5.30 -4.53
N SER A 68 -11.01 -4.15 -4.97
CA SER A 68 -10.18 -2.95 -5.16
C SER A 68 -9.59 -2.46 -3.83
N PHE A 69 -10.37 -2.53 -2.74
CA PHE A 69 -9.90 -2.19 -1.39
C PHE A 69 -8.80 -3.14 -0.88
N ILE A 70 -9.01 -4.47 -0.99
CA ILE A 70 -8.03 -5.46 -0.53
C ILE A 70 -6.75 -5.43 -1.39
N THR A 71 -6.88 -5.19 -2.70
CA THR A 71 -5.74 -5.19 -3.61
C THR A 71 -4.82 -3.99 -3.38
N SER A 72 -5.37 -2.79 -3.13
CA SER A 72 -4.56 -1.61 -2.79
C SER A 72 -4.05 -1.64 -1.34
N GLY A 73 -4.85 -2.17 -0.40
CA GLY A 73 -4.46 -2.35 1.00
C GLY A 73 -3.39 -3.43 1.22
N GLY A 74 -3.28 -4.42 0.34
CA GLY A 74 -2.36 -5.55 0.46
C GLY A 74 -0.89 -5.19 0.70
N ALA A 75 -0.47 -3.98 0.29
CA ALA A 75 0.84 -3.41 0.60
C ALA A 75 1.18 -3.41 2.11
N ALA A 76 0.18 -3.28 2.99
CA ALA A 76 0.38 -3.31 4.44
C ALA A 76 0.78 -4.68 4.98
N VAL A 77 0.37 -5.77 4.34
CA VAL A 77 0.78 -7.13 4.71
C VAL A 77 2.27 -7.30 4.47
N TYR A 78 2.78 -6.76 3.36
CA TYR A 78 4.21 -6.71 3.06
C TYR A 78 4.98 -5.85 4.06
N LEU A 79 4.41 -4.71 4.47
CA LEU A 79 4.99 -3.87 5.53
C LEU A 79 5.11 -4.63 6.85
N PHE A 80 4.08 -5.40 7.23
CA PHE A 80 4.12 -6.23 8.43
C PHE A 80 5.19 -7.33 8.33
N LEU A 81 5.23 -8.09 7.23
CA LEU A 81 6.27 -9.10 6.96
C LEU A 81 7.70 -8.51 7.00
N TYR A 82 7.89 -7.34 6.42
CA TYR A 82 9.18 -6.65 6.41
C TYR A 82 9.61 -6.25 7.82
N SER A 83 8.69 -5.82 8.69
CA SER A 83 9.00 -5.53 10.09
C SER A 83 9.50 -6.76 10.85
N ILE A 84 8.97 -7.96 10.56
CA ILE A 84 9.42 -9.22 11.13
C ILE A 84 10.85 -9.53 10.66
N TYR A 85 11.10 -9.39 9.35
CA TYR A 85 12.44 -9.60 8.79
C TYR A 85 13.47 -8.63 9.39
N TYR A 86 13.10 -7.37 9.56
CA TYR A 86 13.96 -6.35 10.16
C TYR A 86 14.28 -6.64 11.62
N PHE A 87 13.29 -7.12 12.39
CA PHE A 87 13.49 -7.58 13.76
C PHE A 87 14.53 -8.71 13.84
N VAL A 88 14.43 -9.72 12.96
CA VAL A 88 15.33 -10.88 12.98
C VAL A 88 16.75 -10.54 12.50
N THR A 89 16.90 -9.65 11.52
CA THR A 89 18.20 -9.40 10.87
C THR A 89 18.97 -8.21 11.43
N ARG A 90 18.32 -7.25 12.09
CA ARG A 90 18.93 -5.98 12.49
C ARG A 90 18.78 -5.62 13.96
N LEU A 91 17.84 -6.23 14.69
CA LEU A 91 17.64 -5.92 16.11
C LEU A 91 18.17 -7.04 17.01
N GLU A 92 19.34 -6.82 17.62
CA GLU A 92 19.82 -7.60 18.78
C GLU A 92 19.08 -7.18 20.07
N ILE A 93 17.75 -7.17 20.05
CA ILE A 93 16.96 -6.89 21.26
C ILE A 93 16.71 -8.20 22.01
N THR A 94 17.33 -8.36 23.17
CA THR A 94 17.22 -9.54 24.04
C THR A 94 16.07 -9.43 25.06
N SER A 95 15.48 -8.23 25.25
CA SER A 95 14.43 -7.97 26.24
C SER A 95 13.02 -8.18 25.68
N PHE A 96 12.25 -9.10 26.28
CA PHE A 96 10.88 -9.45 25.90
C PHE A 96 9.94 -8.23 25.81
N VAL A 97 10.02 -7.29 26.75
CA VAL A 97 9.17 -6.09 26.78
C VAL A 97 9.40 -5.18 25.57
N SER A 98 10.65 -5.02 25.15
CA SER A 98 11.00 -4.20 23.98
C SER A 98 10.54 -4.84 22.66
N THR A 99 10.58 -6.18 22.57
CA THR A 99 10.02 -6.93 21.44
C THR A 99 8.51 -6.76 21.33
N LEU A 100 7.79 -6.86 22.46
CA LEU A 100 6.34 -6.69 22.49
C LEU A 100 5.93 -5.27 22.05
N LEU A 101 6.64 -4.24 22.54
CA LEU A 101 6.40 -2.86 22.13
C LEU A 101 6.67 -2.65 20.64
N TYR A 102 7.77 -3.19 20.11
CA TYR A 102 8.09 -3.09 18.68
C TYR A 102 6.97 -3.68 17.80
N PHE A 103 6.55 -4.92 18.09
CA PHE A 103 5.46 -5.56 17.36
C PHE A 103 4.13 -4.83 17.50
N GLY A 104 3.85 -4.27 18.68
CA GLY A 104 2.67 -3.44 18.92
C GLY A 104 2.67 -2.20 18.01
N TYR A 105 3.77 -1.46 17.95
CA TYR A 105 3.89 -0.30 17.06
C TYR A 105 3.80 -0.70 15.58
N CYS A 106 4.48 -1.77 15.16
CA CYS A 106 4.41 -2.25 13.77
C CYS A 106 3.00 -2.70 13.37
N SER A 107 2.26 -3.34 14.28
CA SER A 107 0.87 -3.75 14.05
C SER A 107 -0.05 -2.54 13.85
N ILE A 108 0.04 -1.52 14.71
CA ILE A 108 -0.76 -0.29 14.60
C ILE A 108 -0.42 0.46 13.30
N ILE A 109 0.87 0.60 12.98
CA ILE A 109 1.32 1.29 11.76
C ILE A 109 0.82 0.54 10.51
N SER A 110 0.98 -0.78 10.46
CA SER A 110 0.51 -1.57 9.31
C SER A 110 -1.01 -1.51 9.14
N SER A 111 -1.77 -1.57 10.24
CA SER A 111 -3.24 -1.50 10.21
C SER A 111 -3.72 -0.13 9.72
N THR A 112 -3.09 0.94 10.20
CA THR A 112 -3.39 2.31 9.74
C THR A 112 -3.05 2.47 8.26
N PHE A 113 -1.91 1.93 7.83
CA PHE A 113 -1.47 1.98 6.44
C PHE A 113 -2.39 1.18 5.51
N PHE A 114 -2.89 0.03 5.96
CA PHE A 114 -3.87 -0.79 5.22
C PHE A 114 -5.16 -0.03 4.95
N ILE A 115 -5.70 0.63 5.98
CA ILE A 115 -6.94 1.41 5.85
C ILE A 115 -6.72 2.62 4.94
N LEU A 116 -5.60 3.32 5.09
CA LEU A 116 -5.28 4.51 4.29
C LEU A 116 -5.10 4.17 2.80
N THR A 117 -4.27 3.18 2.48
CA THR A 117 -4.06 2.77 1.07
C THR A 117 -5.28 2.05 0.48
N GLY A 118 -6.03 1.32 1.30
CA GLY A 118 -7.32 0.72 0.94
C GLY A 118 -8.35 1.78 0.52
N THR A 119 -8.56 2.81 1.34
CA THR A 119 -9.55 3.88 1.08
C THR A 119 -9.19 4.71 -0.16
N ILE A 120 -7.92 5.04 -0.36
CA ILE A 120 -7.45 5.78 -1.54
C ILE A 120 -7.67 4.96 -2.82
N GLY A 121 -7.30 3.67 -2.80
CA GLY A 121 -7.52 2.76 -3.92
C GLY A 121 -9.00 2.59 -4.25
N PHE A 122 -9.85 2.49 -3.23
CA PHE A 122 -11.29 2.41 -3.40
C PHE A 122 -11.89 3.69 -4.03
N PHE A 123 -11.52 4.87 -3.52
CA PHE A 123 -12.05 6.14 -4.02
C PHE A 123 -11.59 6.44 -5.46
N SER A 124 -10.34 6.13 -5.79
CA SER A 124 -9.82 6.27 -7.16
C SER A 124 -10.53 5.33 -8.14
N ALA A 125 -10.73 4.06 -7.79
CA ALA A 125 -11.50 3.11 -8.60
C ALA A 125 -12.97 3.58 -8.78
N PHE A 126 -13.61 4.09 -7.73
CA PHE A 126 -14.99 4.59 -7.79
C PHE A 126 -15.14 5.79 -8.72
N THR A 127 -14.25 6.78 -8.59
CA THR A 127 -14.27 7.97 -9.47
C THR A 127 -14.01 7.61 -10.93
N PHE A 128 -13.13 6.64 -11.19
CA PHE A 128 -12.88 6.09 -12.53
C PHE A 128 -14.11 5.38 -13.11
N LEU A 129 -14.77 4.51 -12.33
CA LEU A 129 -16.00 3.84 -12.78
C LEU A 129 -17.10 4.85 -13.11
N ARG A 130 -17.30 5.86 -12.26
CA ARG A 130 -18.27 6.92 -12.51
C ARG A 130 -17.99 7.66 -13.82
N LYS A 131 -16.72 7.87 -14.16
CA LYS A 131 -16.31 8.48 -15.44
C LYS A 131 -16.63 7.59 -16.63
N ILE A 132 -16.35 6.28 -16.55
CA ILE A 132 -16.68 5.31 -17.61
C ILE A 132 -18.19 5.25 -17.84
N TYR A 133 -18.98 5.04 -16.79
CA TYR A 133 -20.44 4.94 -16.93
C TYR A 133 -21.08 6.25 -17.39
N ALA A 134 -20.53 7.41 -17.02
CA ALA A 134 -21.01 8.70 -17.53
C ALA A 134 -20.66 8.92 -19.01
N ALA A 135 -19.54 8.36 -19.50
CA ALA A 135 -19.17 8.40 -20.92
C ALA A 135 -20.00 7.43 -21.77
N ILE A 136 -20.55 6.37 -21.18
CA ILE A 136 -21.50 5.43 -21.83
C ILE A 136 -22.93 6.01 -21.83
N LYS A 137 -23.09 7.33 -21.88
CA LYS A 137 -24.37 7.92 -22.26
C LYS A 137 -24.56 7.72 -23.77
N ILE A 138 -25.23 6.61 -24.04
CA ILE A 138 -26.07 6.25 -25.18
C ILE A 138 -26.64 7.51 -25.86
N ASP A 139 -26.35 7.67 -27.17
CA ASP A 139 -27.27 8.30 -28.14
C ASP A 139 -28.66 7.64 -28.05
#